data_AF-A0A9D1RTT4-F1
#
_entry.id   AF-A0A9D1RTT4-F1
#
_cell.length_a   1.000
_cell.length_b   1.000
_cell.length_c   1.000
_cell.angle_alpha   90.00
_cell.angle_beta   90.00
_cell.angle_gamma   90.00
#
_symmetry.space_group_name_H-M   'P 1'
#
loop_
_entity.id
_entity.type
_entity.pdbx_description
1 polymer ?
#
loop_
_entity_poly.entity_id
_entity_poly.type
_entity_poly.pdbx_seq_one_letter_code
_entity_poly.pdbx_strand_id
1 'polypeptide(L)'
;MSYEYGSVKVTVEARPENMSKALDFLKAVKPAYDQEMLSFFIQDWERAMASAAPAPAGRSKFVIDEFYDSTYPVVYGLYELGKAIPDLKLRVTMKIANSVSDIKCTMTMENKLGQTQWASVTRSWTMQEILDFNRLDA
;
A
#
# COMPACT_ATOMS: atom_id res chain seq x y z
N MET A 1 -13.20 -11.97 18.85
CA MET A 1 -11.91 -11.88 18.14
C MET A 1 -11.86 -10.52 17.45
N SER A 2 -10.83 -9.72 17.68
CA SER A 2 -10.59 -8.48 16.93
C SER A 2 -9.94 -8.81 15.59
N TYR A 3 -10.30 -8.07 14.55
CA TYR A 3 -9.64 -8.13 13.25
C TYR A 3 -9.37 -6.72 12.73
N GLU A 4 -8.32 -6.57 11.92
CA GLU A 4 -7.90 -5.30 11.34
C GLU A 4 -8.37 -5.21 9.89
N TYR A 5 -9.08 -4.16 9.54
CA TYR A 5 -9.53 -3.90 8.18
C TYR A 5 -9.16 -2.49 7.76
N GLY A 6 -9.19 -2.18 6.47
CA GLY A 6 -8.82 -0.83 6.07
C GLY A 6 -8.87 -0.54 4.59
N SER A 7 -8.76 0.74 4.26
CA SER A 7 -8.61 1.17 2.88
C SER A 7 -7.14 1.41 2.53
N VAL A 8 -6.76 1.05 1.31
CA VAL A 8 -5.43 1.29 0.76
C VAL A 8 -5.60 2.09 -0.52
N LYS A 9 -5.02 3.30 -0.52
CA LYS A 9 -4.89 4.15 -1.69
C LYS A 9 -3.46 4.10 -2.20
N VAL A 10 -3.26 3.59 -3.40
CA VAL A 10 -1.96 3.51 -4.06
C VAL A 10 -1.97 4.38 -5.29
N THR A 11 -1.02 5.31 -5.39
CA THR A 11 -0.71 6.02 -6.63
C THR A 11 0.58 5.48 -7.19
N VAL A 12 0.56 5.07 -8.45
CA VAL A 12 1.71 4.49 -9.15
C VAL A 12 2.03 5.33 -10.37
N GLU A 13 3.29 5.70 -10.55
CA GLU A 13 3.79 6.42 -11.72
C GLU A 13 5.12 5.81 -12.19
N ALA A 14 5.15 5.28 -13.41
CA ALA A 14 6.31 4.57 -13.94
C ALA A 14 6.27 4.48 -15.46
N ARG A 15 7.37 4.06 -16.08
CA ARG A 15 7.34 3.69 -17.50
C ARG A 15 6.56 2.38 -17.70
N PRO A 16 5.87 2.18 -18.84
CA PRO A 16 5.07 0.98 -19.09
C PRO A 16 5.82 -0.33 -18.84
N GLU A 17 7.08 -0.43 -19.27
CA GLU A 17 7.92 -1.62 -19.07
C GLU A 17 8.20 -1.92 -17.59
N ASN A 18 8.22 -0.89 -16.74
CA ASN A 18 8.42 -1.04 -15.30
C ASN A 18 7.10 -1.33 -14.57
N MET A 19 5.95 -0.97 -15.14
CA MET A 19 4.64 -1.39 -14.61
C MET A 19 4.42 -2.89 -14.75
N SER A 20 4.81 -3.49 -15.88
CA SER A 20 4.74 -4.95 -16.06
C SER A 20 5.68 -5.68 -15.10
N LYS A 21 6.92 -5.20 -14.95
CA LYS A 21 7.88 -5.77 -13.97
C LYS A 21 7.36 -5.67 -12.53
N ALA A 22 6.66 -4.59 -12.18
CA ALA A 22 6.06 -4.42 -10.87
C ALA A 22 4.96 -5.45 -10.60
N LEU A 23 4.13 -5.71 -11.60
CA LEU A 23 3.09 -6.74 -11.52
C LEU A 23 3.70 -8.14 -11.37
N ASP A 24 4.72 -8.48 -12.17
CA ASP A 24 5.41 -9.76 -12.08
C ASP A 24 6.08 -9.94 -10.70
N PHE A 25 6.67 -8.88 -10.17
CA PHE A 25 7.23 -8.87 -8.82
C PHE A 25 6.14 -9.16 -7.77
N LEU A 26 5.01 -8.44 -7.79
CA LEU A 26 3.92 -8.65 -6.84
C LEU A 26 3.36 -10.07 -6.89
N LYS A 27 3.27 -10.69 -8.09
CA LYS A 27 2.88 -12.09 -8.26
C LYS A 27 3.91 -13.08 -7.70
N ALA A 28 5.19 -12.72 -7.71
CA ALA A 28 6.28 -13.53 -7.18
C ALA A 28 6.49 -13.36 -5.67
N VAL A 29 5.99 -12.26 -5.08
CA VAL A 29 6.00 -12.06 -3.63
C VAL A 29 5.17 -13.19 -3.01
N LYS A 30 5.83 -14.06 -2.25
CA LYS A 30 5.17 -15.00 -1.34
C LYS A 30 4.88 -14.24 -0.06
N PRO A 31 3.64 -13.80 0.21
CA PRO A 31 3.37 -13.10 1.45
C PRO A 31 3.55 -14.08 2.61
N ALA A 32 4.08 -13.59 3.73
CA ALA A 32 4.20 -14.37 4.96
C ALA A 32 2.83 -14.70 5.58
N TYR A 33 1.78 -13.97 5.17
CA TYR A 33 0.43 -14.06 5.71
C TYR A 33 -0.59 -13.80 4.59
N ASP A 34 -1.67 -14.60 4.56
CA ASP A 34 -2.88 -14.45 3.73
C ASP A 34 -2.66 -14.06 2.24
N GLN A 35 -2.57 -15.08 1.38
CA GLN A 35 -2.39 -14.90 -0.06
C GLN A 35 -3.63 -14.35 -0.77
N GLU A 36 -4.81 -14.43 -0.17
CA GLU A 36 -6.06 -14.07 -0.85
C GLU A 36 -6.15 -12.56 -1.05
N MET A 37 -5.84 -11.76 -0.02
CA MET A 37 -5.88 -10.29 -0.10
C MET A 37 -4.84 -9.73 -1.09
N LEU A 38 -3.64 -10.30 -1.13
CA LEU A 38 -2.65 -9.90 -2.14
C LEU A 38 -3.12 -10.26 -3.55
N SER A 39 -3.81 -11.39 -3.73
CA SER A 39 -4.36 -11.80 -5.02
C SER A 39 -5.46 -10.85 -5.50
N PHE A 40 -6.35 -10.39 -4.62
CA PHE A 40 -7.33 -9.36 -4.97
C PHE A 40 -6.66 -8.04 -5.35
N PHE A 41 -5.67 -7.59 -4.58
CA PHE A 41 -4.91 -6.40 -4.92
C PHE A 41 -4.20 -6.51 -6.29
N ILE A 42 -3.67 -7.69 -6.64
CA ILE A 42 -3.06 -7.93 -7.96
C ILE A 42 -4.10 -7.75 -9.09
N GLN A 43 -5.34 -8.20 -8.89
CA GLN A 43 -6.42 -8.00 -9.87
C GLN A 43 -6.78 -6.51 -10.01
N ASP A 44 -6.83 -5.77 -8.91
CA ASP A 44 -7.07 -4.33 -8.92
C ASP A 44 -5.94 -3.58 -9.64
N TRP A 45 -4.70 -4.02 -9.43
CA TRP A 45 -3.52 -3.50 -10.14
C TRP A 45 -3.60 -3.73 -11.65
N GLU A 46 -3.95 -4.93 -12.10
CA GLU A 46 -4.13 -5.25 -13.52
C GLU A 46 -5.22 -4.38 -14.17
N ARG A 47 -6.35 -4.20 -13.48
CA ARG A 47 -7.45 -3.34 -13.92
C ARG A 47 -7.03 -1.87 -14.00
N ALA A 48 -6.33 -1.37 -12.99
CA ALA A 48 -5.84 0.01 -12.96
C ALA A 48 -4.78 0.27 -14.03
N MET A 49 -3.91 -0.71 -14.30
CA MET A 49 -2.90 -0.62 -15.36
C MET A 49 -3.55 -0.52 -16.76
N ALA A 50 -4.64 -1.25 -17.01
CA ALA A 50 -5.38 -1.18 -18.27
C ALA A 50 -6.02 0.21 -18.54
N SER A 51 -6.19 1.01 -17.49
CA SER A 51 -6.78 2.36 -17.53
C SER A 51 -5.77 3.46 -17.16
N ALA A 52 -4.47 3.15 -17.20
CA ALA A 52 -3.43 4.09 -16.80
C ALA A 52 -3.39 5.32 -17.72
N ALA A 53 -3.39 6.50 -17.11
CA ALA A 53 -3.30 7.77 -17.81
C ALA A 53 -1.85 8.09 -18.18
N PRO A 54 -1.59 8.79 -19.30
CA PRO A 54 -0.25 9.27 -19.62
C PRO A 54 0.26 10.26 -18.58
N ALA A 55 1.55 10.20 -18.29
CA ALA A 55 2.28 11.07 -17.37
C ALA A 55 3.57 11.62 -18.02
N PRO A 56 4.18 12.68 -17.48
CA PRO A 56 5.37 13.30 -18.07
C PRO A 56 6.53 12.31 -18.30
N ALA A 57 7.40 12.64 -19.27
CA ALA A 57 8.59 11.87 -19.60
C ALA A 57 8.33 10.41 -20.04
N GLY A 58 7.24 10.17 -20.79
CA GLY A 58 6.93 8.85 -21.34
C GLY A 58 6.46 7.83 -20.30
N ARG A 59 5.90 8.32 -19.19
CA ARG A 59 5.40 7.49 -18.09
C ARG A 59 3.90 7.29 -18.20
N SER A 60 3.39 6.34 -17.45
CA SER A 60 1.97 6.14 -17.17
C SER A 60 1.72 6.30 -15.68
N LYS A 61 0.48 6.63 -15.32
CA LYS A 61 0.04 6.80 -13.94
C LYS A 61 -1.34 6.19 -13.73
N PHE A 62 -1.53 5.50 -12.62
CA PHE A 62 -2.84 5.04 -12.17
C PHE A 62 -2.99 5.15 -10.66
N VAL A 63 -4.22 4.99 -10.19
CA VAL A 63 -4.58 5.01 -8.77
C VAL A 63 -5.45 3.80 -8.47
N ILE A 64 -5.14 3.11 -7.37
CA ILE A 64 -5.99 2.10 -6.73
C ILE A 64 -6.49 2.73 -5.42
N ASP A 65 -7.77 2.62 -5.11
CA ASP A 65 -8.37 3.18 -3.88
C ASP A 65 -9.48 2.23 -3.42
N GLU A 66 -9.07 1.19 -2.68
CA GLU A 66 -9.91 0.04 -2.39
C GLU A 66 -9.90 -0.31 -0.90
N PHE A 67 -10.93 -1.03 -0.47
CA PHE A 67 -11.06 -1.55 0.89
C PHE A 67 -10.70 -3.04 0.93
N TYR A 68 -9.93 -3.43 1.95
CA TYR A 68 -9.52 -4.81 2.17
C TYR A 68 -9.82 -5.24 3.62
N ASP A 69 -10.25 -6.49 3.76
CA ASP A 69 -10.51 -7.13 5.05
C ASP A 69 -9.22 -7.33 5.87
N SER A 70 -8.06 -7.30 5.21
CA SER A 70 -6.75 -7.13 5.82
C SER A 70 -5.82 -6.36 4.89
N THR A 71 -5.25 -5.26 5.38
CA THR A 71 -4.35 -4.41 4.58
C THR A 71 -2.89 -4.84 4.64
N TYR A 72 -2.52 -5.68 5.60
CA TYR A 72 -1.12 -6.03 5.86
C TYR A 72 -0.42 -6.73 4.68
N PRO A 73 -1.01 -7.75 4.02
CA PRO A 73 -0.36 -8.41 2.87
C PRO A 73 -0.12 -7.44 1.70
N VAL A 74 -1.08 -6.54 1.46
CA VAL A 74 -1.01 -5.52 0.40
C VAL A 74 0.12 -4.53 0.69
N VAL A 75 0.15 -4.00 1.91
CA VAL A 75 1.15 -3.02 2.34
C VAL A 75 2.56 -3.61 2.32
N TYR A 76 2.71 -4.86 2.76
CA TYR A 76 3.99 -5.57 2.71
C TYR A 76 4.46 -5.77 1.26
N GLY A 77 3.58 -6.21 0.36
CA GLY A 77 3.90 -6.37 -1.06
C GLY A 77 4.35 -5.04 -1.70
N LEU A 78 3.65 -3.94 -1.40
CA LEU A 78 4.00 -2.60 -1.88
C LEU A 78 5.33 -2.10 -1.31
N TYR A 79 5.60 -2.37 -0.03
CA TYR A 79 6.86 -2.00 0.63
C TYR A 79 8.06 -2.67 -0.05
N GLU A 80 7.99 -3.98 -0.29
CA GLU A 80 9.04 -4.73 -0.98
C GLU A 80 9.17 -4.31 -2.45
N LEU A 81 8.06 -4.01 -3.12
CA LEU A 81 8.05 -3.50 -4.49
C LEU A 81 8.83 -2.18 -4.62
N GLY A 82 8.58 -1.23 -3.71
CA GLY A 82 9.27 0.07 -3.70
C GLY A 82 10.79 -0.03 -3.47
N LYS A 83 11.24 -1.10 -2.80
CA LYS A 83 12.68 -1.41 -2.64
C LYS A 83 13.27 -2.03 -3.91
N ALA A 84 12.50 -2.89 -4.58
CA ALA A 84 12.97 -3.66 -5.74
C ALA A 84 13.02 -2.84 -7.04
N ILE A 85 12.11 -1.88 -7.22
CA ILE A 85 11.97 -1.13 -8.48
C ILE A 85 12.14 0.38 -8.25
N PRO A 86 13.36 0.93 -8.31
CA PRO A 86 13.63 2.35 -8.02
C PRO A 86 13.04 3.35 -9.02
N ASP A 87 12.70 2.91 -10.24
CA ASP A 87 12.06 3.78 -11.26
C ASP A 87 10.53 3.83 -11.14
N LEU A 88 9.99 3.21 -10.09
CA LEU A 88 8.59 3.22 -9.73
C LEU A 88 8.36 4.29 -8.66
N LYS A 89 7.59 5.33 -8.98
CA LYS A 89 7.12 6.28 -7.97
C LYS A 89 5.80 5.77 -7.40
N LEU A 90 5.83 5.44 -6.13
CA LEU A 90 4.73 4.94 -5.33
C LEU A 90 4.40 5.93 -4.22
N ARG A 91 3.12 6.20 -4.07
CA ARG A 91 2.55 6.76 -2.85
C ARG A 91 1.47 5.84 -2.35
N VAL A 92 1.62 5.34 -1.14
CA VAL A 92 0.69 4.43 -0.46
C VAL A 92 0.12 5.16 0.74
N THR A 93 -1.18 5.36 0.80
CA THR A 93 -1.89 5.84 1.99
C THR A 93 -2.81 4.72 2.45
N MET A 94 -2.59 4.22 3.66
CA MET A 94 -3.48 3.23 4.28
C MET A 94 -4.20 3.83 5.47
N LYS A 95 -5.44 3.39 5.67
CA LYS A 95 -6.25 3.69 6.84
C LYS A 95 -6.72 2.36 7.41
N ILE A 96 -6.21 1.99 8.58
CA ILE A 96 -6.48 0.73 9.26
C ILE A 96 -7.37 1.02 10.45
N ALA A 97 -8.40 0.20 10.67
CA ALA A 97 -9.23 0.20 11.86
C ALA A 97 -9.24 -1.19 12.50
N ASN A 98 -9.25 -1.23 13.83
CA ASN A 98 -9.45 -2.47 14.59
C ASN A 98 -10.93 -2.59 14.98
N SER A 99 -11.54 -3.76 14.74
CA SER A 99 -12.97 -3.98 14.94
C SER A 99 -13.47 -3.93 16.39
N VAL A 100 -12.56 -3.93 17.38
CA VAL A 100 -12.92 -3.95 18.81
C VAL A 100 -12.42 -2.72 19.55
N SER A 101 -11.23 -2.21 19.23
CA SER A 101 -10.63 -1.10 19.99
C SER A 101 -10.95 0.30 19.45
N ASP A 102 -11.70 0.41 18.34
CA ASP A 102 -11.96 1.66 17.61
C ASP A 102 -10.68 2.43 17.18
N ILE A 103 -9.51 1.78 17.25
CA ILE A 103 -8.24 2.39 16.91
C ILE A 103 -8.11 2.53 15.40
N LYS A 104 -7.84 3.75 14.92
CA LYS A 104 -7.66 4.09 13.51
C LYS A 104 -6.26 4.61 13.20
N CYS A 105 -5.42 3.77 12.61
CA CYS A 105 -4.11 4.19 12.14
C CYS A 105 -4.20 4.70 10.69
N THR A 106 -3.72 5.92 10.42
CA THR A 106 -3.41 6.34 9.04
C THR A 106 -1.89 6.34 8.85
N MET A 107 -1.42 5.64 7.82
CA MET A 107 -0.01 5.61 7.43
C MET A 107 0.15 6.00 5.96
N THR A 108 1.03 6.96 5.67
CA THR A 108 1.41 7.31 4.30
C THR A 108 2.88 7.02 4.07
N MET A 109 3.18 6.29 3.00
CA MET A 109 4.52 5.94 2.55
C MET A 109 4.72 6.45 1.12
N GLU A 110 5.85 7.11 0.85
CA GLU A 110 6.19 7.59 -0.50
C GLU A 110 7.64 7.25 -0.86
N ASN A 111 7.86 6.74 -2.07
CA ASN A 111 9.19 6.72 -2.69
C ASN A 111 9.19 7.64 -3.93
N LYS A 112 10.31 8.33 -4.14
CA LYS A 112 10.49 9.20 -5.32
C LYS A 112 11.22 8.44 -6.42
N LEU A 113 11.13 8.97 -7.63
CA LEU A 113 11.84 8.42 -8.78
C LEU A 113 13.35 8.35 -8.53
N GLY A 114 13.93 7.18 -8.82
CA GLY A 114 15.35 6.90 -8.61
C GLY A 114 15.72 6.62 -7.16
N GLN A 115 14.74 6.43 -6.26
CA GLN A 115 15.00 6.15 -4.85
C GLN A 115 14.45 4.77 -4.45
N THR A 116 15.28 4.00 -3.74
CA THR A 116 14.90 2.73 -3.10
C THR A 116 14.51 2.90 -1.63
N GLN A 117 14.68 4.10 -1.09
CA GLN A 117 14.31 4.44 0.29
C GLN A 117 12.94 5.12 0.32
N TRP A 118 12.14 4.74 1.31
CA TRP A 118 10.86 5.38 1.59
C TRP A 118 11.11 6.71 2.32
N ALA A 119 10.70 7.82 1.71
CA ALA A 119 11.06 9.17 2.14
C ALA A 119 10.23 9.69 3.33
N SER A 120 9.05 9.15 3.56
CA SER A 120 8.22 9.50 4.72
C SER A 120 7.35 8.32 5.13
N VAL A 121 7.22 8.12 6.43
CA VAL A 121 6.18 7.29 7.05
C VAL A 121 5.48 8.18 8.05
N THR A 122 4.44 8.90 7.61
CA THR A 122 3.64 9.70 8.54
C THR A 122 2.59 8.78 9.16
N ARG A 123 2.66 8.57 10.47
CA ARG A 123 1.64 7.87 11.26
C ARG A 123 0.85 8.91 12.03
N SER A 124 -0.46 8.95 11.82
CA SER A 124 -1.36 9.77 12.63
C SER A 124 -2.32 8.87 13.38
N TRP A 125 -2.37 9.06 14.69
CA TRP A 125 -3.27 8.39 15.63
C TRP A 125 -4.26 9.45 16.11
N THR A 126 -5.51 9.09 16.36
CA THR A 126 -6.47 9.97 17.03
C THR A 126 -6.18 10.03 18.54
N MET A 127 -6.55 11.13 19.23
CA MET A 127 -6.23 11.33 20.66
C MET A 127 -6.81 10.23 21.57
N GLN A 128 -7.95 9.66 21.17
CA GLN A 128 -8.56 8.51 21.85
C GLN A 128 -7.65 7.27 21.79
N GLU A 129 -6.93 7.08 20.68
CA GLU A 129 -6.06 5.93 20.42
C GLU A 129 -4.76 5.95 21.22
N ILE A 130 -4.25 7.15 21.53
CA ILE A 130 -3.12 7.33 22.43
C ILE A 130 -3.54 7.03 23.88
N LEU A 131 -4.78 7.38 24.25
CA LEU A 131 -5.31 7.14 25.60
C LEU A 131 -5.62 5.65 25.85
N ASP A 132 -6.07 4.92 24.83
CA ASP A 132 -6.38 3.49 24.96
C ASP A 132 -5.13 2.59 24.87
N PHE A 133 -4.09 2.99 24.13
CA PHE A 133 -2.79 2.30 24.14
C PHE A 133 -2.09 2.37 25.51
N ASN A 134 -2.10 3.54 26.16
CA ASN A 134 -1.50 3.73 27.49
C ASN A 134 -2.29 3.07 28.64
N ARG A 135 -3.52 2.59 28.39
CA ARG A 135 -4.33 1.84 29.37
C ARG A 135 -4.07 0.34 29.34
N LEU A 136 -3.44 -0.19 28.29
CA LEU A 136 -3.09 -1.60 28.18
C LEU A 136 -1.75 -1.93 28.87
N ASP A 137 -0.95 -0.91 29.21
CA ASP A 137 0.32 -1.02 29.93
C ASP A 137 0.21 -0.67 31.44
N ALA A 138 -1.00 -0.45 31.97
CA ALA A 138 -1.28 -0.15 33.38
C ALA A 138 -2.18 -1.22 34.02
#